data_AF-A0A942XM07-F1
#
_entry.id   AF-A0A942XM07-F1
#
_cell.length_a   1.000
_cell.length_b   1.000
_cell.length_c   1.000
_cell.angle_alpha   90.00
_cell.angle_beta   90.00
_cell.angle_gamma   90.00
#
_symmetry.space_group_name_H-M   'P 1'
#
loop_
_entity.id
_entity.type
_entity.pdbx_description
1 polymer ?
#
loop_
_entity_poly.entity_id
_entity_poly.type
_entity_poly.pdbx_seq_one_letter_code
_entity_poly.pdbx_strand_id
1 'polypeptide(L)'
;MTEEQEREEVFEKELELQNRIRNLLWTVSGDYTLDMKPDVSLFLRSKAIALYDGVKQGAFARFYDKNLMGMYLVKKIYLGAEEGSLTTLAQLCIEEAIGEKLCSERPGIISLQKQACSDILDQEFEVLPSYGDVLGRLRIAVLRDKLADGSYKVEAALKKVRDKVYEAGNTEDTKSLIALIDSLYNEIVDKDFEKRFGGLERVMAVTLEELTEFGWEDFLTEEMYEEALEAYVEQITERMTDLEDSSVTKEMEEKRKVRKKISVIPPEVLEKAHTYVELNFGKTYLTEMEEKQINHKMCTGIHGDC
;
A
#
# COMPACT_ATOMS: atom_id res chain seq x y z
N MET A 1 5.54 -30.16 -14.45
CA MET A 1 4.16 -29.68 -14.26
C MET A 1 3.77 -28.93 -15.51
N THR A 2 2.52 -29.05 -15.98
CA THR A 2 2.04 -28.25 -17.12
C THR A 2 1.72 -26.84 -16.64
N GLU A 3 1.91 -25.82 -17.48
CA GLU A 3 1.63 -24.41 -17.15
C GLU A 3 0.18 -24.18 -16.63
N GLU A 4 -0.76 -25.05 -16.99
CA GLU A 4 -2.12 -25.03 -16.46
C GLU A 4 -2.22 -25.48 -15.00
N GLN A 5 -1.45 -26.49 -14.59
CA GLN A 5 -1.44 -26.96 -13.20
C GLN A 5 -0.79 -25.92 -12.28
N GLU A 6 0.24 -25.21 -12.76
CA GLU A 6 0.85 -24.10 -12.03
C GLU A 6 -0.10 -22.91 -11.88
N ARG A 7 -0.89 -22.59 -12.91
CA ARG A 7 -1.92 -21.54 -12.84
C ARG A 7 -3.06 -21.91 -11.89
N GLU A 8 -3.51 -23.15 -11.88
CA GLU A 8 -4.55 -23.63 -10.96
C GLU A 8 -4.09 -23.60 -9.50
N GLU A 9 -2.86 -24.05 -9.20
CA GLU A 9 -2.32 -23.99 -7.84
C GLU A 9 -2.13 -22.55 -7.33
N VAL A 10 -1.74 -21.62 -8.21
CA VAL A 10 -1.64 -20.20 -7.86
C VAL A 10 -3.02 -19.64 -7.56
N PHE A 11 -4.01 -19.92 -8.40
CA PHE A 11 -5.38 -19.47 -8.21
C PHE A 11 -6.02 -20.02 -6.92
N GLU A 12 -5.80 -21.29 -6.59
CA GLU A 12 -6.27 -21.87 -5.32
C GLU A 12 -5.65 -21.20 -4.10
N LYS A 13 -4.34 -20.91 -4.15
CA LYS A 13 -3.64 -20.17 -3.09
C LYS A 13 -4.19 -18.76 -2.96
N GLU A 14 -4.40 -18.04 -4.06
CA GLU A 14 -5.01 -16.71 -4.04
C GLU A 14 -6.38 -16.75 -3.36
N LEU A 15 -7.24 -17.69 -3.74
CA LEU A 15 -8.57 -17.84 -3.16
C LEU A 15 -8.54 -18.19 -1.65
N GLU A 16 -7.61 -19.04 -1.20
CA GLU A 16 -7.42 -19.33 0.22
C GLU A 16 -7.03 -18.06 0.99
N LEU A 17 -6.15 -17.25 0.41
CA LEU A 17 -5.67 -16.00 1.00
C LEU A 17 -6.76 -14.95 1.09
N GLN A 18 -7.54 -14.77 0.03
CA GLN A 18 -8.71 -13.90 0.03
C GLN A 18 -9.70 -14.31 1.13
N ASN A 19 -10.00 -15.60 1.23
CA ASN A 19 -10.89 -16.12 2.26
C ASN A 19 -10.35 -15.90 3.67
N ARG A 20 -9.04 -16.04 3.89
CA ARG A 20 -8.42 -15.75 5.20
C ARG A 20 -8.55 -14.28 5.59
N ILE A 21 -8.27 -13.36 4.66
CA ILE A 21 -8.39 -11.91 4.93
C ILE A 21 -9.84 -11.55 5.20
N ARG A 22 -10.77 -12.06 4.39
CA ARG A 22 -12.22 -11.84 4.58
C ARG A 22 -12.72 -12.37 5.93
N ASN A 23 -12.25 -13.55 6.34
CA ASN A 23 -12.60 -14.09 7.65
C ASN A 23 -12.08 -13.21 8.80
N LEU A 24 -10.87 -12.65 8.69
CA LEU A 24 -10.35 -11.72 9.69
C LEU A 24 -11.16 -10.43 9.75
N LEU A 25 -11.47 -9.86 8.58
CA LEU A 25 -12.35 -8.69 8.43
C LEU A 25 -13.67 -8.91 9.18
N TRP A 26 -14.40 -9.97 8.85
CA TRP A 26 -15.67 -10.32 9.48
C TRP A 26 -15.56 -10.55 10.98
N THR A 27 -14.46 -11.18 11.41
CA THR A 27 -14.24 -11.43 12.84
C THR A 27 -14.03 -10.11 13.60
N VAL A 28 -13.40 -9.12 12.99
CA VAL A 28 -13.14 -7.81 13.62
C VAL A 28 -14.37 -6.89 13.53
N SER A 29 -15.06 -6.89 12.39
CA SER A 29 -16.25 -6.08 12.17
C SER A 29 -17.47 -6.59 12.94
N GLY A 30 -17.59 -7.91 13.12
CA GLY A 30 -18.79 -8.56 13.64
C GLY A 30 -19.94 -8.65 12.62
N ASP A 31 -19.69 -8.26 11.37
CA ASP A 31 -20.66 -8.25 10.28
C ASP A 31 -20.12 -9.07 9.09
N TYR A 32 -20.84 -10.16 8.80
CA TYR A 32 -20.54 -11.11 7.73
C TYR A 32 -21.14 -10.72 6.38
N THR A 33 -21.93 -9.64 6.33
CA THR A 33 -22.51 -9.12 5.09
C THR A 33 -21.61 -8.11 4.38
N LEU A 34 -20.56 -7.64 5.07
CA LEU A 34 -19.53 -6.79 4.48
C LEU A 34 -18.82 -7.54 3.35
N ASP A 35 -19.02 -7.06 2.14
CA ASP A 35 -18.28 -7.50 0.97
C ASP A 35 -17.06 -6.61 0.77
N MET A 36 -15.95 -7.22 0.37
CA MET A 36 -14.69 -6.53 0.14
C MET A 36 -13.81 -7.36 -0.77
N LYS A 37 -13.09 -6.69 -1.66
CA LYS A 37 -12.10 -7.31 -2.55
C LYS A 37 -10.71 -7.17 -1.93
N PRO A 38 -10.19 -8.17 -1.19
CA PRO A 38 -8.84 -8.09 -0.65
C PRO A 38 -7.80 -8.07 -1.78
N ASP A 39 -6.84 -7.14 -1.71
CA ASP A 39 -5.73 -7.09 -2.65
C ASP A 39 -4.73 -8.22 -2.35
N VAL A 40 -4.80 -9.28 -3.17
CA VAL A 40 -3.93 -10.45 -3.05
C VAL A 40 -2.48 -10.13 -3.40
N SER A 41 -2.26 -9.10 -4.21
CA SER A 41 -0.94 -8.64 -4.63
C SER A 41 -0.15 -8.11 -3.43
N LEU A 42 -0.83 -7.38 -2.52
CA LEU A 42 -0.25 -6.93 -1.26
C LEU A 42 0.11 -8.11 -0.35
N PHE A 43 -0.71 -9.16 -0.33
CA PHE A 43 -0.43 -10.34 0.47
C PHE A 43 0.85 -11.06 0.02
N LEU A 44 1.05 -11.20 -1.30
CA LEU A 44 2.27 -11.80 -1.86
C LEU A 44 3.52 -10.99 -1.51
N ARG A 45 3.36 -9.70 -1.20
CA ARG A 45 4.46 -8.79 -0.86
C ARG A 45 4.78 -8.73 0.63
N SER A 46 3.78 -8.46 1.46
CA SER A 46 3.88 -8.65 2.91
C SER A 46 2.56 -9.19 3.44
N LYS A 47 2.65 -10.40 3.97
CA LYS A 47 1.57 -11.02 4.73
C LYS A 47 1.14 -10.15 5.92
N ALA A 48 2.07 -9.46 6.59
CA ALA A 48 1.72 -8.67 7.77
C ALA A 48 0.89 -7.44 7.39
N ILE A 49 1.27 -6.75 6.31
CA ILE A 49 0.55 -5.56 5.81
C ILE A 49 -0.86 -5.95 5.39
N ALA A 50 -1.01 -6.94 4.50
CA ALA A 50 -2.32 -7.34 3.98
C ALA A 50 -3.29 -7.83 5.08
N LEU A 51 -2.78 -8.56 6.07
CA LEU A 51 -3.60 -8.98 7.22
C LEU A 51 -3.97 -7.80 8.11
N TYR A 52 -3.07 -6.84 8.30
CA TYR A 52 -3.35 -5.66 9.12
C TYR A 52 -4.34 -4.71 8.44
N ASP A 53 -4.24 -4.48 7.13
CA ASP A 53 -5.18 -3.65 6.37
C ASP A 53 -6.59 -4.25 6.41
N GLY A 54 -6.73 -5.56 6.22
CA GLY A 54 -8.02 -6.25 6.37
C GLY A 54 -8.60 -6.13 7.78
N VAL A 55 -7.75 -6.14 8.81
CA VAL A 55 -8.17 -5.89 10.19
C VAL A 55 -8.62 -4.43 10.38
N LYS A 56 -7.88 -3.45 9.85
CA LYS A 56 -8.24 -2.03 9.90
C LYS A 56 -9.57 -1.75 9.23
N GLN A 57 -9.79 -2.30 8.05
CA GLN A 57 -11.04 -2.14 7.30
C GLN A 57 -12.25 -2.69 8.07
N GLY A 58 -12.05 -3.79 8.81
CA GLY A 58 -13.09 -4.41 9.63
C GLY A 58 -13.38 -3.57 10.87
N ALA A 59 -12.34 -3.06 11.50
CA ALA A 59 -12.47 -2.15 12.64
C ALA A 59 -13.11 -0.82 12.23
N PHE A 60 -12.71 -0.26 11.08
CA PHE A 60 -13.29 0.96 10.56
C PHE A 60 -14.78 0.79 10.26
N ALA A 61 -15.17 -0.31 9.62
CA ALA A 61 -16.59 -0.62 9.37
C ALA A 61 -17.43 -0.72 10.64
N ARG A 62 -16.82 -1.12 11.76
CA ARG A 62 -17.50 -1.29 13.06
C ARG A 62 -17.59 0.01 13.84
N PHE A 63 -16.55 0.84 13.83
CA PHE A 63 -16.48 2.05 14.63
C PHE A 63 -16.93 3.31 13.89
N TYR A 64 -16.85 3.34 12.56
CA TYR A 64 -17.10 4.52 11.75
C TYR A 64 -17.94 4.19 10.51
N ASP A 65 -18.53 5.23 9.94
CA ASP A 65 -19.35 5.14 8.73
C ASP A 65 -18.46 5.30 7.49
N LYS A 66 -18.26 4.18 6.77
CA LYS A 66 -17.49 4.12 5.53
C LYS A 66 -18.02 5.04 4.44
N ASN A 67 -19.33 5.04 4.26
CA ASN A 67 -19.97 5.79 3.17
C ASN A 67 -19.86 7.29 3.44
N LEU A 68 -20.06 7.71 4.69
CA LEU A 68 -19.93 9.12 5.06
C LEU A 68 -18.50 9.64 4.86
N MET A 69 -17.48 8.86 5.26
CA MET A 69 -16.08 9.24 5.06
C MET A 69 -15.71 9.26 3.57
N GLY A 70 -16.08 8.23 2.81
CA GLY A 70 -15.84 8.16 1.37
C GLY A 70 -16.47 9.33 0.62
N MET A 71 -17.73 9.63 0.91
CA MET A 71 -18.43 10.78 0.32
C MET A 71 -17.78 12.11 0.67
N TYR A 72 -17.28 12.27 1.90
CA TYR A 72 -16.54 13.48 2.27
C TYR A 72 -15.27 13.65 1.42
N LEU A 73 -14.47 12.58 1.27
CA LEU A 73 -13.23 12.62 0.50
C LEU A 73 -13.51 13.00 -0.97
N VAL A 74 -14.49 12.36 -1.59
CA VAL A 74 -14.89 12.63 -2.99
C VAL A 74 -15.37 14.07 -3.15
N LYS A 75 -16.23 14.57 -2.25
CA LYS A 75 -16.70 15.97 -2.29
C LYS A 75 -15.56 16.97 -2.14
N LYS A 76 -14.57 16.65 -1.30
CA LYS A 76 -13.42 17.53 -1.10
C LYS A 76 -12.49 17.54 -2.30
N ILE A 77 -12.28 16.39 -2.95
CA ILE A 77 -11.51 16.27 -4.19
C ILE A 77 -12.21 17.02 -5.34
N TYR A 78 -13.53 16.88 -5.46
CA TYR A 78 -14.33 17.62 -6.44
C TYR A 78 -14.15 19.14 -6.32
N LEU A 79 -14.03 19.66 -5.09
CA LEU A 79 -13.76 21.07 -4.83
C LEU A 79 -12.31 21.49 -5.06
N GLY A 80 -11.44 20.59 -5.56
CA GLY A 80 -10.07 20.89 -5.95
C GLY A 80 -9.00 20.54 -4.92
N ALA A 81 -9.31 19.67 -3.96
CA ALA A 81 -8.30 19.11 -3.07
C ALA A 81 -7.40 18.10 -3.82
N GLU A 82 -6.14 18.02 -3.41
CA GLU A 82 -5.19 17.03 -3.94
C GLU A 82 -5.50 15.65 -3.35
N GLU A 83 -5.87 14.69 -4.21
CA GLU A 83 -6.28 13.33 -3.82
C GLU A 83 -5.22 12.64 -2.96
N GLY A 84 -3.95 12.66 -3.39
CA GLY A 84 -2.87 11.96 -2.69
C GLY A 84 -2.66 12.48 -1.27
N SER A 85 -2.48 13.79 -1.12
CA SER A 85 -2.28 14.45 0.17
C SER A 85 -3.46 14.26 1.12
N LEU A 86 -4.69 14.36 0.61
CA LEU A 86 -5.90 14.16 1.40
C LEU A 86 -6.05 12.70 1.85
N THR A 87 -5.82 11.75 0.94
CA THR A 87 -5.95 10.31 1.23
C THR A 87 -4.93 9.87 2.26
N THR A 88 -3.65 10.26 2.13
CA THR A 88 -2.63 9.93 3.12
C THR A 88 -2.91 10.55 4.49
N LEU A 89 -3.45 11.77 4.53
CA LEU A 89 -3.86 12.37 5.80
C LEU A 89 -5.02 11.60 6.45
N ALA A 90 -6.01 11.19 5.64
CA ALA A 90 -7.12 10.37 6.11
C ALA A 90 -6.62 9.01 6.63
N GLN A 91 -5.71 8.33 5.92
CA GLN A 91 -5.10 7.08 6.34
C GLN A 91 -4.43 7.19 7.72
N LEU A 92 -3.68 8.27 7.96
CA LEU A 92 -3.03 8.53 9.25
C LEU A 92 -4.05 8.78 10.37
N CYS A 93 -5.07 9.59 10.10
CA CYS A 93 -6.10 9.87 11.10
C CYS A 93 -6.93 8.63 11.44
N ILE A 94 -7.27 7.81 10.44
CA ILE A 94 -7.99 6.54 10.61
C ILE A 94 -7.13 5.54 11.41
N GLU A 95 -5.84 5.46 11.12
CA GLU A 95 -4.90 4.60 11.85
C GLU A 95 -4.80 4.95 13.33
N GLU A 96 -4.77 6.24 13.69
CA GLU A 96 -4.78 6.65 15.10
C GLU A 96 -6.16 6.47 15.75
N ALA A 97 -7.23 6.80 15.03
CA ALA A 97 -8.60 6.69 15.53
C ALA A 97 -9.03 5.25 15.83
N ILE A 98 -8.48 4.27 15.11
CA ILE A 98 -8.77 2.84 15.30
C ILE A 98 -7.70 2.17 16.16
N GLY A 99 -6.43 2.54 16.00
CA GLY A 99 -5.28 1.78 16.51
C GLY A 99 -5.37 1.49 18.00
N GLU A 100 -5.65 2.49 18.83
CA GLU A 100 -5.74 2.32 20.29
C GLU A 100 -6.95 1.47 20.71
N LYS A 101 -8.11 1.70 20.08
CA LYS A 101 -9.35 0.94 20.35
C LYS A 101 -9.15 -0.54 20.02
N LEU A 102 -8.53 -0.80 18.87
CA LEU A 102 -8.27 -2.14 18.37
C LEU A 102 -7.25 -2.89 19.23
N CYS A 103 -6.16 -2.24 19.63
CA CYS A 103 -5.16 -2.83 20.51
C CYS A 103 -5.71 -3.14 21.92
N SER A 104 -6.66 -2.33 22.39
CA SER A 104 -7.34 -2.54 23.67
C SER A 104 -8.27 -3.76 23.64
N GLU A 105 -9.02 -3.97 22.55
CA GLU A 105 -9.88 -5.15 22.40
C GLU A 105 -9.09 -6.43 22.13
N ARG A 106 -8.01 -6.33 21.35
CA ARG A 106 -7.28 -7.49 20.80
C ARG A 106 -5.77 -7.27 20.88
N PRO A 107 -5.12 -7.67 21.99
CA PRO A 107 -3.70 -7.42 22.19
C PRO A 107 -2.80 -8.15 21.18
N GLY A 108 -3.28 -9.24 20.56
CA GLY A 108 -2.54 -9.97 19.51
C GLY A 108 -2.33 -9.17 18.23
N ILE A 109 -3.07 -8.07 18.03
CA ILE A 109 -2.91 -7.19 16.86
C ILE A 109 -1.68 -6.30 17.00
N ILE A 110 -1.20 -6.02 18.22
CA ILE A 110 -0.05 -5.14 18.46
C ILE A 110 1.20 -5.66 17.74
N SER A 111 1.48 -6.96 17.82
CA SER A 111 2.62 -7.56 17.11
C SER A 111 2.46 -7.48 15.59
N LEU A 112 1.24 -7.66 15.10
CA LEU A 112 0.93 -7.57 13.67
C LEU A 112 1.10 -6.14 13.16
N GLN A 113 0.59 -5.15 13.90
CA GLN A 113 0.75 -3.73 13.62
C GLN A 113 2.23 -3.32 13.58
N LYS A 114 3.02 -3.74 14.58
CA LYS A 114 4.46 -3.45 14.61
C LYS A 114 5.18 -4.09 13.42
N GLN A 115 4.84 -5.32 13.06
CA GLN A 115 5.43 -5.98 11.90
C GLN A 115 5.03 -5.28 10.59
N ALA A 116 3.76 -4.92 10.42
CA ALA A 116 3.29 -4.16 9.26
C ALA A 116 3.98 -2.80 9.15
N CYS A 117 4.10 -2.04 10.24
CA CYS A 117 4.80 -0.75 10.26
C CYS A 117 6.29 -0.91 9.89
N SER A 118 6.95 -1.96 10.36
CA SER A 118 8.35 -2.26 9.98
C SER A 118 8.45 -2.55 8.50
N ASP A 119 7.59 -3.42 7.98
CA ASP A 119 7.61 -3.82 6.57
C ASP A 119 7.34 -2.63 5.64
N ILE A 120 6.41 -1.74 6.00
CA ILE A 120 6.14 -0.50 5.24
C ILE A 120 7.39 0.39 5.22
N LEU A 121 8.01 0.62 6.38
CA LEU A 121 9.20 1.47 6.47
C LEU A 121 10.39 0.88 5.70
N ASP A 122 10.58 -0.43 5.74
CA ASP A 122 11.63 -1.13 4.99
C ASP A 122 11.38 -1.07 3.47
N GLN A 123 10.12 -1.15 3.07
CA GLN A 123 9.73 -1.08 1.68
C GLN A 123 9.85 0.34 1.13
N GLU A 124 9.49 1.37 1.88
CA GLU A 124 9.57 2.77 1.45
C GLU A 124 10.93 3.43 1.73
N PHE A 125 11.87 2.72 2.37
CA PHE A 125 13.16 3.26 2.79
C PHE A 125 13.99 3.89 1.65
N GLU A 126 13.87 3.37 0.42
CA GLU A 126 14.67 3.82 -0.72
C GLU A 126 14.25 5.21 -1.24
N VAL A 127 13.01 5.66 -0.93
CA VAL A 127 12.47 6.96 -1.31
C VAL A 127 12.27 7.80 -0.04
N LEU A 128 13.37 8.31 0.52
CA LEU A 128 13.27 9.23 1.65
C LEU A 128 12.54 10.52 1.21
N PRO A 129 11.47 10.94 1.91
CA PRO A 129 10.77 12.17 1.59
C PRO A 129 11.70 13.38 1.63
N SER A 130 11.50 14.30 0.69
CA SER A 130 12.23 15.57 0.66
C SER A 130 11.90 16.41 1.89
N TYR A 131 12.79 17.33 2.27
CA TYR A 131 12.58 18.24 3.41
C TYR A 131 11.29 19.08 3.29
N GLY A 132 10.84 19.34 2.06
CA GLY A 132 9.61 20.07 1.78
C GLY A 132 8.33 19.24 1.86
N ASP A 133 8.42 17.91 1.88
CA ASP A 133 7.27 17.03 2.01
C ASP A 133 6.95 16.79 3.50
N VAL A 134 6.09 17.64 4.04
CA VAL A 134 5.68 17.59 5.45
C VAL A 134 4.87 16.33 5.74
N LEU A 135 4.08 15.84 4.77
CA LEU A 135 3.15 14.73 4.93
C LEU A 135 3.88 13.38 4.95
N GLY A 136 4.80 13.15 3.99
CA GLY A 136 5.63 11.94 4.00
C GLY A 136 6.51 11.84 5.25
N ARG A 137 7.06 12.97 5.72
CA ARG A 137 7.80 13.04 6.99
C ARG A 137 6.92 12.77 8.20
N LEU A 138 5.69 13.27 8.21
CA LEU A 138 4.70 12.99 9.26
C LEU A 138 4.38 11.51 9.32
N ARG A 139 4.12 10.88 8.18
CA ARG A 139 3.81 9.44 8.08
C ARG A 139 4.94 8.59 8.65
N ILE A 140 6.19 8.83 8.20
CA ILE A 140 7.35 8.12 8.73
C ILE A 140 7.51 8.35 10.25
N ALA A 141 7.27 9.57 10.72
CA ALA A 141 7.37 9.88 12.15
C ALA A 141 6.33 9.11 12.98
N VAL A 142 5.08 9.04 12.52
CA VAL A 142 4.01 8.27 13.18
C VAL A 142 4.35 6.78 13.19
N LEU A 143 4.73 6.20 12.05
CA LEU A 143 5.09 4.79 11.95
C LEU A 143 6.29 4.42 12.85
N ARG A 144 7.32 5.27 12.89
CA ARG A 144 8.49 5.05 13.76
C ARG A 144 8.15 5.20 15.24
N ASP A 145 7.24 6.10 15.59
CA ASP A 145 6.84 6.28 16.99
C ASP A 145 6.08 5.04 17.51
N LYS A 146 5.27 4.40 16.67
CA LYS A 146 4.61 3.11 17.00
C LYS A 146 5.59 1.95 17.20
N LEU A 147 6.72 1.95 16.49
CA LEU A 147 7.79 0.96 16.69
C LEU A 147 8.60 1.24 17.96
N ALA A 148 8.82 2.51 18.27
CA ALA A 148 9.66 2.97 19.37
C ALA A 148 8.88 3.22 20.68
N ASP A 149 7.61 2.81 20.74
CA ASP A 149 6.69 3.00 21.87
C ASP A 149 6.69 4.45 22.43
N GLY A 150 6.64 5.45 21.54
CA GLY A 150 6.53 6.87 21.91
C GLY A 150 7.86 7.59 22.18
N SER A 151 9.00 6.91 21.98
CA SER A 151 10.33 7.49 22.24
C SER A 151 10.95 8.23 21.04
N TYR A 152 10.23 8.32 19.91
CA TYR A 152 10.77 8.92 18.69
C TYR A 152 10.72 10.45 18.73
N LYS A 153 11.88 11.10 18.58
CA LYS A 153 12.01 12.56 18.63
C LYS A 153 11.81 13.16 17.24
N VAL A 154 10.94 14.15 17.16
CA VAL A 154 10.57 14.85 15.93
C VAL A 154 10.82 16.36 16.09
N GLU A 155 11.09 17.06 14.98
CA GLU A 155 11.18 18.52 14.94
C GLU A 155 9.95 19.21 15.55
N ALA A 156 10.13 20.37 16.18
CA ALA A 156 9.06 21.05 16.92
C ALA A 156 7.85 21.44 16.06
N ALA A 157 8.07 21.74 14.76
CA ALA A 157 6.98 22.08 13.83
C ALA A 157 6.13 20.84 13.51
N LEU A 158 6.79 19.74 13.19
CA LEU A 158 6.14 18.46 12.86
C LEU A 158 5.51 17.81 14.10
N LYS A 159 6.07 18.06 15.30
CA LYS A 159 5.49 17.63 16.57
C LYS A 159 4.08 18.21 16.77
N LYS A 160 3.86 19.49 16.48
CA LYS A 160 2.52 20.11 16.61
C LYS A 160 1.49 19.44 15.70
N VAL A 161 1.88 19.14 14.47
CA VAL A 161 1.02 18.47 13.49
C VAL A 161 0.71 17.04 13.93
N ARG A 162 1.73 16.30 14.35
CA ARG A 162 1.59 14.94 14.87
C ARG A 162 0.71 14.87 16.11
N ASP A 163 0.87 15.79 17.05
CA ASP A 163 0.07 15.82 18.28
C ASP A 163 -1.42 16.02 17.95
N LYS A 164 -1.76 16.78 16.89
CA LYS A 164 -3.13 16.89 16.39
C LYS A 164 -3.63 15.62 15.68
N VAL A 165 -2.76 14.88 14.98
CA VAL A 165 -3.15 13.57 14.43
C VAL A 165 -3.47 12.58 15.55
N TYR A 166 -2.75 12.63 16.68
CA TYR A 166 -3.08 11.82 17.85
C TYR A 166 -4.41 12.20 18.51
N GLU A 167 -4.89 13.44 18.33
CA GLU A 167 -6.25 13.80 18.76
C GLU A 167 -7.33 12.99 18.02
N ALA A 168 -7.03 12.43 16.84
CA ALA A 168 -7.94 11.52 16.13
C ALA A 168 -8.26 10.26 16.96
N GLY A 169 -7.34 9.81 17.82
CA GLY A 169 -7.56 8.68 18.74
C GLY A 169 -8.75 8.88 19.69
N ASN A 170 -9.03 10.15 20.05
CA ASN A 170 -10.11 10.51 20.96
C ASN A 170 -11.47 10.67 20.25
N THR A 171 -11.52 10.56 18.92
CA THR A 171 -12.77 10.73 18.18
C THR A 171 -13.68 9.51 18.35
N GLU A 172 -14.95 9.74 18.69
CA GLU A 172 -15.96 8.69 18.77
C GLU A 172 -16.81 8.62 17.49
N ASP A 173 -17.07 9.78 16.88
CA ASP A 173 -17.96 9.91 15.73
C ASP A 173 -17.21 10.16 14.41
N THR A 174 -17.75 9.63 13.32
CA THR A 174 -17.24 9.85 11.95
C THR A 174 -17.22 11.32 11.57
N LYS A 175 -18.22 12.12 12.02
CA LYS A 175 -18.28 13.56 11.72
C LYS A 175 -17.15 14.34 12.38
N SER A 176 -16.79 13.96 13.61
CA SER A 176 -15.69 14.57 14.36
C SER A 176 -14.34 14.23 13.71
N LEU A 177 -14.18 12.98 13.25
CA LEU A 177 -13.00 12.55 12.51
C LEU A 177 -12.87 13.32 11.18
N ILE A 178 -13.96 13.48 10.43
CA ILE A 178 -14.00 14.28 9.19
C ILE A 178 -13.60 15.73 9.47
N ALA A 179 -14.16 16.36 10.51
CA ALA A 179 -13.82 17.75 10.84
C ALA A 179 -12.34 17.92 11.22
N LEU A 180 -11.77 16.93 11.91
CA LEU A 180 -10.35 16.92 12.25
C LEU A 180 -9.48 16.78 10.99
N ILE A 181 -9.79 15.84 10.09
CA ILE A 181 -9.11 15.69 8.79
C ILE A 181 -9.21 16.97 7.98
N ASP A 182 -10.38 17.62 7.96
CA ASP A 182 -10.59 18.87 7.23
C ASP A 182 -9.67 19.98 7.74
N SER A 183 -9.65 20.17 9.07
CA SER A 183 -8.81 21.17 9.72
C SER A 183 -7.31 20.93 9.49
N LEU A 184 -6.89 19.67 9.54
CA LEU A 184 -5.50 19.28 9.30
C LEU A 184 -5.11 19.51 7.83
N TYR A 185 -5.99 19.18 6.89
CA TYR A 185 -5.73 19.42 5.47
C TYR A 185 -5.56 20.92 5.20
N ASN A 186 -6.45 21.74 5.76
CA ASN A 186 -6.41 23.19 5.55
C ASN A 186 -5.18 23.82 6.22
N GLU A 187 -4.65 23.23 7.30
CA GLU A 187 -3.45 23.76 7.98
C GLU A 187 -2.13 23.32 7.34
N ILE A 188 -2.05 22.05 6.92
CA ILE A 188 -0.81 21.40 6.45
C ILE A 188 -0.65 21.55 4.94
N VAL A 189 -1.71 21.27 4.18
CA VAL A 189 -1.65 21.12 2.72
C VAL A 189 -2.04 22.44 2.05
N ASP A 190 -3.22 22.97 2.35
CA ASP A 190 -3.73 24.16 1.66
C ASP A 190 -4.43 25.16 2.58
N LYS A 191 -3.66 26.19 2.99
CA LYS A 191 -4.11 27.28 3.87
C LYS A 191 -5.11 28.23 3.24
N ASP A 192 -5.21 28.24 1.92
CA ASP A 192 -6.12 29.11 1.18
C ASP A 192 -7.35 28.34 0.65
N PHE A 193 -7.48 27.05 0.96
CA PHE A 193 -8.62 26.23 0.56
C PHE A 193 -9.94 26.85 1.04
N GLU A 194 -10.05 27.14 2.34
CA GLU A 194 -11.27 27.70 2.93
C GLU A 194 -11.67 29.05 2.33
N LYS A 195 -10.68 29.86 1.92
CA LYS A 195 -10.93 31.16 1.29
C LYS A 195 -11.44 31.03 -0.13
N ARG A 196 -11.02 29.98 -0.85
CA ARG A 196 -11.35 29.76 -2.26
C ARG A 196 -12.65 28.98 -2.44
N PHE A 197 -12.83 27.91 -1.67
CA PHE A 197 -13.89 26.93 -1.88
C PHE A 197 -14.91 26.88 -0.74
N GLY A 198 -14.65 27.59 0.37
CA GLY A 198 -15.48 27.61 1.56
C GLY A 198 -15.08 26.56 2.60
N GLY A 199 -15.72 26.59 3.77
CA GLY A 199 -15.45 25.65 4.87
C GLY A 199 -16.15 24.30 4.69
N LEU A 200 -15.99 23.43 5.70
CA LEU A 200 -16.53 22.07 5.73
C LEU A 200 -18.04 21.97 5.43
N GLU A 201 -18.85 22.95 5.87
CA GLU A 201 -20.28 22.97 5.58
C GLU A 201 -20.58 23.02 4.08
N ARG A 202 -19.76 23.74 3.32
CA ARG A 202 -19.89 23.84 1.86
C ARG A 202 -19.42 22.56 1.17
N VAL A 203 -18.36 21.93 1.67
CA VAL A 203 -17.91 20.61 1.20
C VAL A 203 -19.03 19.58 1.37
N MET A 204 -19.68 19.56 2.54
CA MET A 204 -20.77 18.62 2.80
C MET A 204 -22.04 18.92 2.00
N ALA A 205 -22.26 20.19 1.62
CA ALA A 205 -23.43 20.64 0.87
C ALA A 205 -23.41 20.28 -0.63
N VAL A 206 -22.26 19.89 -1.18
CA VAL A 206 -22.14 19.41 -2.59
C VAL A 206 -23.16 18.29 -2.83
N THR A 207 -23.96 18.44 -3.89
CA THR A 207 -25.05 17.51 -4.20
C THR A 207 -24.55 16.31 -5.01
N LEU A 208 -25.32 15.22 -5.03
CA LEU A 208 -24.99 14.07 -5.87
C LEU A 208 -25.07 14.42 -7.36
N GLU A 209 -25.97 15.32 -7.74
CA GLU A 209 -26.14 15.77 -9.13
C GLU A 209 -24.86 16.46 -9.65
N GLU A 210 -24.28 17.37 -8.85
CA GLU A 210 -23.00 18.05 -9.17
C GLU A 210 -21.83 17.07 -9.32
N LEU A 211 -21.82 16.00 -8.51
CA LEU A 211 -20.80 14.96 -8.58
C LEU A 211 -20.97 14.07 -9.81
N THR A 212 -22.20 13.73 -10.20
CA THR A 212 -22.46 12.89 -11.38
C THR A 212 -22.16 13.61 -12.70
N GLU A 213 -22.21 14.93 -12.72
CA GLU A 213 -21.84 15.74 -13.90
C GLU A 213 -20.32 15.84 -14.10
N PHE A 214 -19.52 15.46 -13.10
CA PHE A 214 -18.07 15.52 -13.18
C PHE A 214 -17.50 14.30 -13.93
N GLY A 215 -16.46 14.54 -14.74
CA GLY A 215 -15.77 13.51 -15.52
C GLY A 215 -14.84 12.64 -14.67
N TRP A 216 -15.40 11.80 -13.78
CA TRP A 216 -14.63 10.83 -12.98
C TRP A 216 -13.91 9.78 -13.83
N GLU A 217 -14.29 9.66 -15.10
CA GLU A 217 -13.70 8.80 -16.11
C GLU A 217 -12.17 8.92 -16.19
N ASP A 218 -11.63 10.13 -15.98
CA ASP A 218 -10.19 10.40 -16.01
C ASP A 218 -9.42 9.79 -14.81
N PHE A 219 -10.13 9.42 -13.74
CA PHE A 219 -9.55 8.86 -12.52
C PHE A 219 -9.70 7.34 -12.42
N LEU A 220 -10.36 6.71 -13.41
CA LEU A 220 -10.70 5.29 -13.44
C LEU A 220 -10.03 4.59 -14.63
N THR A 221 -9.88 3.26 -14.51
CA THR A 221 -9.43 2.41 -15.61
C THR A 221 -10.56 2.18 -16.63
N GLU A 222 -10.21 1.97 -17.91
CA GLU A 222 -11.16 1.94 -19.05
C GLU A 222 -12.33 0.92 -18.96
N GLU A 223 -12.30 -0.01 -17.99
CA GLU A 223 -13.26 -1.11 -17.88
C GLU A 223 -14.50 -0.80 -17.00
N MET A 224 -14.57 0.36 -16.34
CA MET A 224 -15.54 0.62 -15.24
C MET A 224 -16.52 1.80 -15.48
N TYR A 225 -16.77 2.19 -16.73
CA TYR A 225 -17.47 3.45 -17.06
C TYR A 225 -18.99 3.49 -16.78
N GLU A 226 -19.67 2.38 -16.55
CA GLU A 226 -21.14 2.39 -16.40
C GLU A 226 -21.60 3.00 -15.06
N GLU A 227 -20.74 3.05 -14.04
CA GLU A 227 -20.99 3.66 -12.71
C GLU A 227 -19.73 4.34 -12.15
N ALA A 228 -19.14 5.27 -12.92
CA ALA A 228 -17.84 5.88 -12.60
C ALA A 228 -17.75 6.46 -11.17
N LEU A 229 -18.78 7.18 -10.71
CA LEU A 229 -18.77 7.75 -9.36
C LEU A 229 -18.77 6.67 -8.27
N GLU A 230 -19.59 5.62 -8.42
CA GLU A 230 -19.68 4.55 -7.41
C GLU A 230 -18.38 3.76 -7.34
N ALA A 231 -17.79 3.44 -8.49
CA ALA A 231 -16.49 2.79 -8.58
C ALA A 231 -15.38 3.66 -7.96
N TYR A 232 -15.38 4.97 -8.17
CA TYR A 232 -14.40 5.88 -7.58
C TYR A 232 -14.57 6.01 -6.06
N VAL A 233 -15.82 6.10 -5.57
CA VAL A 233 -16.12 6.09 -4.14
C VAL A 233 -15.61 4.79 -3.51
N GLU A 234 -15.89 3.63 -4.11
CA GLU A 234 -15.40 2.33 -3.64
C GLU A 234 -13.86 2.34 -3.58
N GLN A 235 -13.18 2.73 -4.66
CA GLN A 235 -11.72 2.81 -4.73
C GLN A 235 -11.10 3.74 -3.67
N ILE A 236 -11.66 4.93 -3.45
CA ILE A 236 -11.19 5.85 -2.41
C ILE A 236 -11.43 5.26 -1.02
N THR A 237 -12.59 4.64 -0.79
CA THR A 237 -12.90 4.05 0.51
C THR A 237 -12.02 2.87 0.87
N GLU A 238 -11.56 2.12 -0.12
CA GLU A 238 -10.54 1.09 0.08
C GLU A 238 -9.20 1.73 0.43
N ARG A 239 -8.72 2.65 -0.43
CA ARG A 239 -7.42 3.33 -0.25
C ARG A 239 -7.29 4.09 1.06
N MET A 240 -8.34 4.74 1.56
CA MET A 240 -8.26 5.52 2.80
C MET A 240 -7.94 4.67 4.04
N THR A 241 -8.17 3.36 3.97
CA THR A 241 -7.88 2.44 5.09
C THR A 241 -6.50 1.79 5.00
N ASP A 242 -5.90 1.78 3.82
CA ASP A 242 -4.58 1.20 3.58
C ASP A 242 -3.50 2.04 4.27
N LEU A 243 -2.47 1.40 4.84
CA LEU A 243 -1.34 2.13 5.43
C LEU A 243 -0.22 2.45 4.45
N GLU A 244 -0.24 1.83 3.28
CA GLU A 244 0.85 1.85 2.33
C GLU A 244 0.65 2.86 1.20
N ASP A 245 1.74 3.47 0.73
CA ASP A 245 1.71 4.19 -0.54
C ASP A 245 1.82 3.21 -1.70
N SER A 246 0.67 2.84 -2.26
CA SER A 246 0.58 1.92 -3.40
C SER A 246 1.37 2.42 -4.64
N SER A 247 1.62 3.73 -4.77
CA SER A 247 2.33 4.30 -5.90
C SER A 247 3.85 4.10 -5.81
N VAL A 248 4.45 4.48 -4.67
CA VAL A 248 5.88 4.32 -4.38
C VAL A 248 6.29 2.86 -4.50
N THR A 249 5.39 1.99 -4.10
CA THR A 249 5.73 0.60 -3.88
C THR A 249 5.61 -0.25 -5.13
N LYS A 250 4.64 0.05 -6.00
CA LYS A 250 4.59 -0.48 -7.37
C LYS A 250 5.81 -0.03 -8.18
N GLU A 251 6.21 1.24 -8.08
CA GLU A 251 7.43 1.71 -8.75
C GLU A 251 8.70 1.00 -8.25
N MET A 252 8.81 0.78 -6.94
CA MET A 252 9.95 0.07 -6.37
C MET A 252 9.96 -1.41 -6.80
N GLU A 253 8.80 -2.03 -6.95
CA GLU A 253 8.70 -3.38 -7.48
C GLU A 253 9.16 -3.46 -8.93
N GLU A 254 8.75 -2.53 -9.79
CA GLU A 254 9.26 -2.45 -11.16
C GLU A 254 10.79 -2.28 -11.17
N LYS A 255 11.33 -1.39 -10.33
CA LYS A 255 12.78 -1.20 -10.17
C LYS A 255 13.47 -2.49 -9.67
N ARG A 256 12.85 -3.27 -8.78
CA ARG A 256 13.38 -4.54 -8.27
C ARG A 256 13.27 -5.69 -9.29
N LYS A 257 12.19 -5.75 -10.08
CA LYS A 257 12.00 -6.71 -11.19
C LYS A 257 13.03 -6.47 -12.29
N VAL A 258 13.31 -5.21 -12.64
CA VAL A 258 14.34 -4.85 -13.62
C VAL A 258 15.74 -5.31 -13.16
N ARG A 259 16.03 -5.25 -11.85
CA ARG A 259 17.31 -5.76 -11.30
C ARG A 259 17.42 -7.29 -11.36
N LYS A 260 16.30 -8.03 -11.37
CA LYS A 260 16.26 -9.50 -11.52
C LYS A 260 16.05 -9.95 -12.98
N LYS A 261 16.65 -9.28 -13.98
CA LYS A 261 16.73 -9.84 -15.33
C LYS A 261 17.73 -10.99 -15.36
N ILE A 262 17.25 -12.22 -15.16
CA ILE A 262 18.00 -13.44 -15.50
C ILE A 262 18.06 -13.49 -17.03
N SER A 263 19.21 -13.17 -17.61
CA SER A 263 19.43 -13.34 -19.04
C SER A 263 19.57 -14.83 -19.34
N VAL A 264 18.51 -15.49 -19.78
CA VAL A 264 18.59 -16.86 -20.30
C VAL A 264 19.35 -16.81 -21.62
N ILE A 265 20.60 -17.26 -21.59
CA ILE A 265 21.46 -17.31 -22.76
C ILE A 265 20.97 -18.48 -23.64
N PRO A 266 20.64 -18.26 -24.92
CA PRO A 266 20.24 -19.33 -25.83
C PRO A 266 21.36 -20.38 -25.95
N PRO A 267 21.05 -21.68 -26.09
CA PRO A 267 22.06 -22.74 -26.15
C PRO A 267 23.06 -22.54 -27.30
N GLU A 268 22.63 -21.94 -28.42
CA GLU A 268 23.51 -21.61 -29.55
C GLU A 268 24.61 -20.59 -29.21
N VAL A 269 24.37 -19.69 -28.25
CA VAL A 269 25.35 -18.68 -27.83
C VAL A 269 26.41 -19.30 -26.90
N LEU A 270 26.02 -20.33 -26.15
CA LEU A 270 26.91 -21.08 -25.26
C LEU A 270 27.92 -21.89 -26.08
N GLU A 271 27.48 -22.51 -27.18
CA GLU A 271 28.39 -23.18 -28.14
C GLU A 271 29.30 -22.20 -28.89
N LYS A 272 28.78 -21.00 -29.21
CA LYS A 272 29.57 -19.91 -29.80
C LYS A 272 30.64 -19.37 -28.86
N ALA A 273 30.46 -19.48 -27.54
CA ALA A 273 31.45 -19.06 -26.55
C ALA A 273 32.69 -19.97 -26.60
N HIS A 274 32.51 -21.29 -26.69
CA HIS A 274 33.63 -22.23 -26.82
C HIS A 274 34.42 -22.01 -28.11
N THR A 275 33.74 -21.82 -29.24
CA THR A 275 34.39 -21.50 -30.51
C THR A 275 35.08 -20.13 -30.51
N TYR A 276 34.52 -19.12 -29.84
CA TYR A 276 35.16 -17.82 -29.67
C TYR A 276 36.46 -17.92 -28.85
N VAL A 277 36.46 -18.69 -27.76
CA VAL A 277 37.65 -18.89 -26.93
C VAL A 277 38.74 -19.60 -27.72
N GLU A 278 38.41 -20.64 -28.49
CA GLU A 278 39.38 -21.35 -29.34
C GLU A 278 40.00 -20.45 -30.41
N LEU A 279 39.21 -19.56 -31.02
CA LEU A 279 39.68 -18.65 -32.07
C LEU A 279 40.62 -17.57 -31.55
N ASN A 280 40.42 -17.08 -30.32
CA ASN A 280 41.19 -15.97 -29.77
C ASN A 280 42.36 -16.43 -28.88
N PHE A 281 42.22 -17.55 -28.18
CA PHE A 281 43.18 -18.02 -27.17
C PHE A 281 43.80 -19.39 -27.51
N GLY A 282 43.37 -20.00 -28.61
CA GLY A 282 43.82 -21.33 -29.03
C GLY A 282 43.04 -22.47 -28.37
N LYS A 283 43.27 -23.69 -28.87
CA LYS A 283 42.63 -24.89 -28.34
C LYS A 283 43.12 -25.17 -26.92
N THR A 284 42.20 -25.59 -26.05
CA THR A 284 42.53 -26.03 -24.70
C THR A 284 43.48 -27.23 -24.76
N TYR A 285 44.48 -27.26 -23.89
CA TYR A 285 45.39 -28.40 -23.74
C TYR A 285 44.80 -29.53 -22.86
N LEU A 286 43.63 -29.28 -22.29
CA LEU A 286 42.91 -30.19 -21.40
C LEU A 286 42.08 -31.17 -22.21
N THR A 287 41.96 -32.39 -21.72
CA THR A 287 41.03 -33.36 -22.31
C THR A 287 39.58 -32.99 -21.99
N GLU A 288 38.62 -33.39 -22.84
CA GLU A 288 37.19 -33.09 -22.62
C GLU A 288 36.68 -33.51 -21.23
N MET A 289 37.26 -34.57 -20.65
CA MET A 289 36.89 -35.04 -19.31
C MET A 289 37.43 -34.13 -18.20
N GLU A 290 38.64 -33.59 -18.35
CA GLU A 290 39.24 -32.67 -17.39
C GLU A 290 38.53 -31.30 -17.44
N GLU A 291 38.17 -30.84 -18.63
CA GLU A 291 37.38 -29.61 -18.81
C GLU A 291 36.00 -29.74 -18.16
N LYS A 292 35.29 -30.85 -18.39
CA LYS A 292 34.01 -31.12 -17.73
C LYS A 292 34.13 -31.22 -16.22
N GLN A 293 35.21 -31.81 -15.68
CA GLN A 293 35.45 -31.87 -14.24
C GLN A 293 35.72 -30.49 -13.63
N ILE A 294 36.49 -29.62 -14.31
CA ILE A 294 36.76 -28.26 -13.85
C ILE A 294 35.48 -27.42 -13.94
N ASN A 295 34.74 -27.51 -15.04
CA ASN A 295 33.47 -26.81 -15.21
C ASN A 295 32.45 -27.24 -14.17
N HIS A 296 32.37 -28.54 -13.84
CA HIS A 296 31.48 -29.04 -12.78
C HIS A 296 31.91 -28.57 -11.37
N LYS A 297 33.19 -28.27 -11.15
CA LYS A 297 33.65 -27.63 -9.90
C LYS A 297 33.30 -26.15 -9.81
N MET A 298 33.24 -25.46 -10.95
CA MET A 298 32.95 -24.02 -11.04
C MET A 298 31.45 -23.73 -11.19
N CYS A 299 30.69 -24.64 -11.81
CA CYS A 299 29.28 -24.53 -12.10
C CYS A 299 28.63 -25.91 -11.94
N THR A 300 27.80 -26.07 -10.91
CA THR A 300 27.01 -27.29 -10.63
C THR A 300 25.69 -27.35 -11.41
N GLY A 301 25.54 -26.49 -12.43
CA GLY A 301 24.31 -26.33 -13.21
C GLY A 301 23.37 -25.27 -12.64
N ILE A 302 22.35 -24.92 -13.42
CA ILE A 302 21.40 -23.81 -13.14
C ILE A 302 20.59 -24.06 -11.85
N HIS A 303 20.60 -25.28 -11.30
CA HIS A 303 19.89 -25.69 -10.09
C HIS A 303 20.77 -26.52 -9.13
N GLY A 304 22.06 -26.24 -9.03
CA GLY A 304 22.93 -26.98 -8.09
C GLY A 304 22.51 -26.86 -6.62
N ASP A 305 21.83 -25.77 -6.25
CA ASP A 305 21.36 -25.48 -4.89
C ASP A 305 19.88 -25.06 -4.85
N CYS A 306 19.05 -25.54 -5.78
CA CYS A 306 17.59 -25.39 -5.69
C CYS A 306 16.95 -26.62 -5.05
#